data_AF-W5SJH4-F1
#
_entry.id   AF-W5SJH4-F1
#
_cell.length_a   1.000
_cell.length_b   1.000
_cell.length_c   1.000
_cell.angle_alpha   90.00
_cell.angle_beta   90.00
_cell.angle_gamma   90.00
#
_symmetry.space_group_name_H-M   'P 1'
#
loop_
_entity.id
_entity.type
_entity.pdbx_description
1 polymer ?
#
loop_
_entity_poly.entity_id
_entity_poly.type
_entity_poly.pdbx_seq_one_letter_code
_entity_poly.pdbx_strand_id
1 'polypeptide(L)'
;MDIYSSSIFKSLQREYKREFGIDIASFMKPKSVVVDFKSFEKKILNKKQRKVLNDIEKNNQNKVILSGGIASGKTFLACYLFLKTLLKNRHLYRKDTNNFI
;
A
#
# COMPACT_ATOMS: atom_id res chain seq x y z
N MET A 1 4.03 -22.09 4.73
CA MET A 1 2.85 -22.96 4.95
C MET A 1 1.65 -22.31 4.30
N ASP A 2 0.84 -23.07 3.55
CA ASP A 2 -0.42 -22.56 3.02
C ASP A 2 -1.50 -22.62 4.11
N ILE A 3 -1.80 -21.48 4.74
CA ILE A 3 -2.80 -21.38 5.82
C ILE A 3 -4.17 -21.89 5.35
N TYR A 4 -4.50 -21.77 4.06
CA TYR A 4 -5.77 -22.24 3.50
C TYR A 4 -5.86 -23.78 3.44
N SER A 5 -4.72 -24.47 3.49
CA SER A 5 -4.66 -25.93 3.50
C SER A 5 -4.83 -26.54 4.89
N SER A 6 -4.63 -25.75 5.96
CA SER A 6 -4.69 -26.20 7.35
C SER A 6 -6.08 -26.72 7.74
N SER A 7 -6.12 -27.89 8.37
CA SER A 7 -7.36 -28.50 8.90
C SER A 7 -8.02 -27.59 9.95
N ILE A 8 -7.22 -26.95 10.80
CA ILE A 8 -7.66 -26.02 11.83
C ILE A 8 -8.34 -24.80 11.19
N PHE A 9 -7.70 -24.19 10.18
CA PHE A 9 -8.25 -23.04 9.48
C PHE A 9 -9.58 -23.38 8.78
N LYS A 10 -9.65 -24.54 8.11
CA LYS A 10 -10.89 -25.00 7.45
C LYS A 10 -12.03 -25.26 8.44
N SER A 11 -11.72 -25.76 9.65
CA SER A 11 -12.73 -25.97 10.69
C SER A 11 -13.31 -24.64 11.15
N LEU A 12 -12.44 -23.71 11.56
CA LEU A 12 -12.83 -22.39 12.05
C LEU A 12 -13.55 -21.56 10.97
N GLN A 13 -13.11 -21.64 9.72
CA GLN A 13 -13.78 -20.98 8.59
C GLN A 13 -15.22 -21.45 8.44
N ARG A 14 -15.50 -22.76 8.58
CA ARG A 14 -16.86 -23.30 8.47
C ARG A 14 -17.74 -22.88 9.63
N GLU A 15 -17.19 -22.91 10.84
CA GLU A 15 -17.89 -22.50 12.06
C GLU A 15 -18.31 -21.03 11.98
N TYR A 16 -17.35 -20.15 11.69
CA TYR A 16 -17.60 -18.72 11.54
C TYR A 16 -18.59 -18.41 10.42
N LYS A 17 -18.50 -19.11 9.28
CA LYS A 17 -19.45 -18.95 8.17
C LYS A 17 -20.86 -19.39 8.55
N ARG A 18 -21.02 -20.43 9.36
CA ARG A 18 -22.34 -20.88 9.85
C ARG A 18 -22.95 -19.86 10.81
N GLU A 19 -22.15 -19.33 11.71
CA GLU A 19 -22.62 -18.43 12.76
C GLU A 19 -22.92 -17.02 12.23
N PHE A 20 -22.06 -16.47 11.37
CA PHE A 20 -22.14 -15.08 10.94
C PHE A 20 -22.52 -14.89 9.46
N GLY A 21 -22.62 -15.98 8.67
CA GLY A 21 -22.84 -15.90 7.23
C GLY A 21 -21.65 -15.33 6.44
N ILE A 22 -20.50 -15.14 7.09
CA ILE A 22 -19.33 -14.46 6.53
C ILE A 22 -18.22 -15.48 6.28
N ASP A 23 -17.71 -15.53 5.04
CA ASP A 23 -16.54 -16.34 4.71
C ASP A 23 -15.24 -15.56 4.97
N ILE A 24 -14.57 -15.85 6.09
CA ILE A 24 -13.32 -15.19 6.48
C ILE A 24 -12.21 -15.33 5.43
N ALA A 25 -12.20 -16.41 4.65
CA ALA A 25 -11.20 -16.57 3.59
C ALA A 25 -11.37 -15.54 2.47
N SER A 26 -12.57 -14.96 2.30
CA SER A 26 -12.83 -13.92 1.31
C SER A 26 -12.09 -12.60 1.61
N PHE A 27 -11.78 -12.34 2.88
CA PHE A 27 -11.00 -11.17 3.32
C PHE A 27 -9.51 -11.42 3.27
N MET A 28 -9.10 -12.68 3.51
CA MET A 28 -7.70 -13.07 3.45
C MET A 28 -7.20 -13.24 2.02
N LYS A 29 -8.09 -13.50 1.05
CA LYS A 29 -7.71 -13.57 -0.36
C LYS A 29 -7.02 -12.26 -0.73
N PRO A 30 -5.75 -12.30 -1.16
CA PRO A 30 -5.04 -11.10 -1.55
C PRO A 30 -5.75 -10.49 -2.76
N LYS A 31 -6.60 -9.50 -2.51
CA LYS A 31 -7.23 -8.72 -3.56
C LYS A 31 -6.11 -7.99 -4.28
N SER A 32 -6.07 -8.13 -5.60
CA SER A 32 -5.22 -7.29 -6.43
C SER A 32 -5.73 -5.85 -6.31
N VAL A 33 -5.23 -5.11 -5.33
CA VAL A 33 -5.47 -3.67 -5.26
C VAL A 33 -4.57 -3.07 -6.34
N VAL A 34 -5.12 -2.78 -7.51
CA VAL A 34 -4.44 -2.00 -8.53
C VAL A 34 -4.69 -0.53 -8.18
N VAL A 35 -3.67 0.13 -7.65
CA VAL A 35 -3.75 1.55 -7.30
C VAL A 35 -3.36 2.37 -8.52
N ASP A 36 -4.29 3.17 -9.04
CA ASP A 36 -4.02 4.11 -10.12
C ASP A 36 -3.37 5.40 -9.57
N PHE A 37 -2.06 5.33 -9.35
CA PHE A 37 -1.27 6.47 -8.88
C PHE A 37 -1.31 7.64 -9.86
N LYS A 38 -1.34 7.39 -11.18
CA LYS A 38 -1.24 8.47 -12.18
C LYS A 38 -2.51 9.30 -12.21
N SER A 39 -3.69 8.69 -12.13
CA SER A 39 -4.95 9.42 -12.01
C SER A 39 -5.03 10.22 -10.71
N PHE A 40 -4.59 9.63 -9.59
CA PHE A 40 -4.52 10.33 -8.31
C PHE A 40 -3.57 11.54 -8.37
N GLU A 41 -2.34 11.35 -8.86
CA GLU A 41 -1.33 12.40 -9.01
C GLU A 41 -1.86 13.55 -9.87
N LYS A 42 -2.53 13.24 -10.99
CA LYS A 42 -3.09 14.25 -11.88
C LYS A 42 -4.22 15.05 -11.24
N LYS A 43 -5.07 14.40 -10.44
CA LYS A 43 -6.26 15.02 -9.82
C LYS A 43 -5.91 15.83 -8.57
N ILE A 44 -5.01 15.33 -7.72
CA ILE A 44 -4.78 15.86 -6.38
C ILE A 44 -3.54 16.76 -6.32
N LEU A 45 -2.49 16.47 -7.09
CA LEU A 45 -1.22 17.18 -6.97
C LEU A 45 -1.16 18.42 -7.86
N ASN A 46 -0.68 19.51 -7.27
CA ASN A 46 -0.38 20.70 -8.04
C ASN A 46 0.82 20.50 -8.98
N LYS A 47 1.01 21.43 -9.91
CA LYS A 47 2.06 21.33 -10.94
C LYS A 47 3.47 21.22 -10.35
N LYS A 48 3.75 21.92 -9.24
CA LYS A 48 5.07 21.90 -8.58
C LYS A 48 5.33 20.55 -7.91
N GLN A 49 4.35 20.02 -7.18
CA GLN A 49 4.44 18.69 -6.54
C GLN A 49 4.63 17.58 -7.57
N ARG A 50 3.92 17.63 -8.70
CA ARG A 50 4.11 16.67 -9.81
C ARG A 50 5.52 16.74 -10.40
N LYS A 51 6.08 17.93 -10.56
CA LYS A 51 7.46 18.10 -11.02
C LYS A 51 8.45 17.43 -10.05
N VAL A 52 8.30 17.68 -8.76
CA VAL A 52 9.14 17.05 -7.71
C VAL A 52 9.05 15.52 -7.79
N LEU A 53 7.85 14.95 -7.96
CA LEU A 53 7.70 13.49 -8.12
C LEU A 53 8.40 12.96 -9.37
N ASN A 54 8.25 13.63 -10.51
CA ASN A 54 8.91 13.23 -11.74
C ASN A 54 10.44 13.29 -11.60
N ASP A 55 10.97 14.30 -10.90
CA ASP A 55 12.40 14.44 -10.65
C ASP A 55 12.93 13.33 -9.72
N ILE A 56 12.15 12.92 -8.71
CA ILE A 56 12.49 11.78 -7.84
C ILE A 56 12.51 10.47 -8.64
N GLU A 57 11.47 10.21 -9.45
CA GLU A 57 11.36 9.00 -10.26
C GLU A 57 12.48 8.93 -11.31
N LYS A 58 12.81 10.04 -11.98
CA LYS A 58 13.84 10.09 -13.02
C LYS A 58 15.25 9.83 -12.49
N ASN A 59 15.53 10.28 -11.27
CA ASN A 59 16.88 10.24 -10.70
C ASN A 59 17.11 9.06 -9.74
N ASN A 60 16.15 8.15 -9.59
CA ASN A 60 16.17 6.97 -8.71
C ASN A 60 16.74 7.28 -7.31
N GLN A 61 16.29 8.38 -6.71
CA GLN A 61 16.87 8.91 -5.47
C GLN A 61 16.38 8.12 -4.25
N ASN A 62 17.30 7.58 -3.46
CA ASN A 62 17.00 6.87 -2.21
C ASN A 62 16.77 7.81 -1.02
N LYS A 63 17.21 9.07 -1.11
CA LYS A 63 17.06 10.09 -0.06
C LYS A 63 16.52 11.37 -0.67
N VAL A 64 15.43 11.89 -0.10
CA VAL A 64 14.76 13.09 -0.59
C VAL A 64 14.65 14.09 0.55
N ILE A 65 15.09 15.33 0.33
CA ILE A 65 14.91 16.45 1.24
C ILE A 65 13.89 17.40 0.60
N LEU A 66 12.74 17.57 1.24
CA LEU A 66 11.69 18.49 0.78
C LEU A 66 11.90 19.87 1.40
N SER A 67 12.47 20.80 0.63
CA SER A 67 12.64 22.20 1.03
C SER A 67 11.60 23.07 0.37
N GLY A 68 10.82 23.82 1.15
CA GLY A 68 9.76 24.68 0.65
C GLY A 68 9.09 25.49 1.75
N GLY A 69 8.39 26.56 1.38
CA GLY A 69 7.75 27.50 2.32
C GLY A 69 6.69 26.86 3.22
N ILE A 70 6.20 27.61 4.21
CA ILE A 70 5.10 27.19 5.09
C ILE A 70 3.86 26.84 4.23
N ALA A 71 3.09 25.84 4.64
CA ALA A 71 1.88 25.36 3.95
C ALA A 71 2.05 24.89 2.48
N SER A 72 3.28 24.66 2.00
CA SER A 72 3.53 24.18 0.63
C SER A 72 3.16 22.70 0.37
N GLY A 73 2.60 22.00 1.36
CA GLY A 73 2.19 20.60 1.23
C GLY A 73 3.33 19.58 1.29
N LYS A 74 4.47 19.93 1.92
CA LYS A 74 5.62 19.02 2.08
C LYS A 74 5.26 17.74 2.84
N THR A 75 4.56 17.88 3.96
CA THR A 75 4.11 16.74 4.78
C THR A 75 3.22 15.81 3.98
N PHE A 76 2.25 16.36 3.25
CA PHE A 76 1.39 15.60 2.37
C PHE A 76 2.20 14.80 1.34
N LEU A 77 3.17 15.44 0.68
CA LEU A 77 3.99 14.79 -0.33
C LEU A 77 4.89 13.69 0.25
N ALA A 78 5.45 13.89 1.44
CA ALA A 78 6.22 12.89 2.15
C ALA A 78 5.37 11.65 2.51
N CYS A 79 4.20 11.86 3.11
CA CYS A 79 3.25 10.78 3.43
C CYS A 79 2.81 10.04 2.17
N TYR A 80 2.51 10.77 1.09
CA TYR A 80 2.15 10.18 -0.19
C TYR A 80 3.27 9.29 -0.76
N LEU A 81 4.52 9.78 -0.77
CA LEU A 81 5.68 9.02 -1.24
C LEU A 81 5.90 7.75 -0.42
N PHE A 82 5.76 7.84 0.90
CA PHE A 82 5.84 6.70 1.80
C PHE A 82 4.78 5.63 1.46
N LEU A 83 3.51 6.03 1.37
CA LEU A 83 2.41 5.12 1.03
C LEU A 83 2.57 4.53 -0.38
N LYS A 84 2.96 5.34 -1.37
CA LYS A 84 3.22 4.88 -2.74
C LYS A 84 4.32 3.82 -2.76
N THR A 85 5.38 4.01 -1.99
CA THR A 85 6.49 3.06 -1.87
C THR A 85 6.04 1.76 -1.24
N LEU A 86 5.29 1.82 -0.13
CA LEU A 86 4.70 0.65 0.52
C LEU A 86 3.82 -0.16 -0.44
N LEU A 87 2.93 0.52 -1.15
CA LEU A 87 1.96 -0.12 -2.05
C LEU A 87 2.62 -0.73 -3.29
N LYS A 88 3.61 -0.04 -3.89
CA LYS A 88 4.40 -0.60 -5.01
C LYS A 88 5.21 -1.83 -4.58
N ASN A 89 5.79 -1.77 -3.38
CA ASN A 89 6.64 -2.83 -2.85
C ASN A 89 5.88 -3.88 -2.02
N ARG A 90 4.54 -3.86 -2.01
CA ARG A 90 3.72 -4.80 -1.23
C ARG A 90 4.08 -6.28 -1.42
N HIS A 91 4.61 -6.63 -2.60
CA HIS A 91 5.03 -7.99 -2.93
C HIS A 91 6.22 -8.46 -2.08
N LEU A 92 7.07 -7.53 -1.61
CA LEU A 92 8.18 -7.79 -0.70
C LEU A 92 7.72 -8.08 0.74
N TYR A 93 6.53 -7.58 1.12
CA TYR A 93 5.97 -7.71 2.47
C TYR A 93 4.83 -8.75 2.54
N ARG A 94 4.55 -9.48 1.45
CA ARG A 94 3.40 -10.39 1.34
C ARG A 94 3.63 -11.77 1.97
N LYS A 95 4.86 -12.07 2.41
CA LYS A 95 5.20 -13.26 3.20
C LYS A 95 5.50 -12.82 4.64
N ASP A 96 5.36 -13.72 5.61
CA ASP A 96 5.60 -13.58 7.08
C ASP A 96 7.04 -13.14 7.46
N THR A 97 7.58 -12.16 6.77
CA THR A 97 8.66 -11.34 7.25
C THR A 97 7.99 -10.25 8.06
N ASN A 98 8.20 -10.26 9.38
CA ASN A 98 7.90 -9.19 10.33
C ASN A 98 8.57 -7.88 9.86
N ASN A 99 8.10 -7.35 8.74
CA ASN A 99 8.60 -6.14 8.11
C ASN A 99 7.76 -4.99 8.66
N PHE A 100 7.83 -4.82 9.98
CA PHE A 100 7.69 -3.48 10.53
C PHE A 100 8.82 -2.67 9.90
N ILE A 101 8.44 -1.68 9.09
CA ILE A 101 9.32 -0.56 8.75
C ILE A 101 9.64 0.20 10.03
#